data_AF-A0A5P6AA05-F1
#
_entry.id   AF-A0A5P6AA05-F1
#
_cell.length_a   1.000
_cell.length_b   1.000
_cell.length_c   1.000
_cell.angle_alpha   90.00
_cell.angle_beta   90.00
_cell.angle_gamma   90.00
#
_symmetry.space_group_name_H-M   'P 1'
#
loop_
_entity.id
_entity.type
_entity.pdbx_description
1 polymer ?
#
loop_
_entity_poly.entity_id
_entity_poly.type
_entity_poly.pdbx_seq_one_letter_code
_entity_poly.pdbx_strand_id
1 'polypeptide(L)'
;MANGLLTGGNNEGHDSSTTHAAISEGDIIVRDKDRQQQDVANLSRDVEHANQTLSPIFDKEKEQRLQQTQLIGEIGNQVADIARTQGK
;
A
#
# COMPACT_ATOMS: atom_id res chain seq x y z
N MET A 1 -31.26 -0.70 22.06
CA MET A 1 -30.60 -1.40 20.93
C MET A 1 -29.78 -0.36 20.17
N ALA A 2 -28.55 -0.09 20.62
CA ALA A 2 -27.68 0.87 19.95
C ALA A 2 -27.03 0.15 18.76
N ASN A 3 -27.42 0.58 17.57
CA ASN A 3 -26.99 0.04 16.28
C ASN A 3 -25.47 0.20 16.16
N GLY A 4 -24.76 -0.91 16.04
CA GLY A 4 -23.31 -0.96 15.88
C GLY A 4 -22.87 -0.21 14.63
N LEU A 5 -22.37 1.00 14.82
CA LEU A 5 -21.64 1.73 13.80
C LEU A 5 -20.15 1.39 13.93
N LEU A 6 -19.79 0.16 13.54
CA LEU A 6 -18.41 -0.25 13.30
C LEU A 6 -17.97 0.36 11.95
N THR A 7 -17.91 1.68 11.90
CA THR A 7 -17.45 2.43 10.72
C THR A 7 -15.95 2.66 10.82
N GLY A 8 -15.22 2.23 9.79
CA GLY A 8 -13.85 2.68 9.55
C GLY A 8 -12.76 1.65 9.77
N GLY A 9 -12.82 0.54 9.02
CA GLY A 9 -11.70 -0.41 8.92
C GLY A 9 -11.52 -0.95 7.50
N ASN A 10 -11.87 -0.18 6.47
CA ASN A 10 -11.63 -0.57 5.08
C ASN A 10 -10.16 -0.31 4.73
N ASN A 11 -9.24 -1.13 5.23
CA ASN A 11 -7.85 -1.16 4.78
C ASN A 11 -7.69 -2.24 3.67
N GLU A 12 -8.38 -2.08 2.55
CA GLU A 12 -8.01 -2.80 1.31
C GLU A 12 -6.89 -2.00 0.63
N GLY A 13 -5.69 -2.10 1.20
CA GLY A 13 -4.47 -1.62 0.54
C GLY A 13 -4.11 -2.55 -0.61
N HIS A 14 -4.71 -2.35 -1.77
CA HIS A 14 -4.30 -3.05 -2.98
C HIS A 14 -3.12 -2.31 -3.59
N ASP A 15 -1.90 -2.72 -3.26
CA ASP A 15 -0.70 -2.18 -3.89
C ASP A 15 -0.33 -3.07 -5.09
N SER A 16 -0.27 -2.46 -6.27
CA SER A 16 0.08 -3.11 -7.52
C SER A 16 1.33 -2.43 -8.07
N SER A 17 2.44 -3.17 -8.21
CA SER A 17 3.60 -2.68 -8.94
C SER A 17 3.56 -3.15 -10.39
N THR A 18 4.03 -2.28 -11.27
CA THR A 18 4.33 -2.63 -12.66
C THR A 18 5.82 -2.90 -12.76
N THR A 19 6.21 -4.12 -13.15
CA THR A 19 7.59 -4.40 -13.52
C THR A 19 7.83 -3.92 -14.94
N HIS A 20 8.64 -2.88 -15.10
CA HIS A 20 9.15 -2.47 -16.40
C HIS A 20 10.46 -3.22 -16.70
N ALA A 21 10.75 -3.41 -17.99
CA ALA A 21 12.03 -3.94 -18.44
C ALA A 21 12.88 -2.79 -18.97
N ALA A 22 14.13 -2.69 -18.53
CA ALA A 22 15.11 -1.75 -19.05
C ALA A 22 16.40 -2.48 -19.42
N ILE A 23 17.12 -1.94 -20.40
CA ILE A 23 18.39 -2.48 -20.88
C ILE A 23 19.47 -1.44 -20.58
N SER A 24 20.55 -1.86 -19.91
CA SER A 24 21.67 -0.97 -19.62
C SER A 24 22.28 -0.36 -20.90
N GLU A 25 22.98 0.76 -20.73
CA GLU A 25 23.71 1.40 -21.82
C GLU A 25 24.68 0.45 -22.52
N GLY A 26 24.70 0.51 -23.86
CA GLY A 26 25.52 -0.37 -24.70
C GLY A 26 24.98 -0.56 -26.11
N ASP A 27 25.82 -1.17 -26.96
CA ASP A 27 25.52 -1.46 -28.36
C ASP A 27 24.61 -2.69 -28.52
N ILE A 28 23.54 -2.53 -29.29
CA ILE A 28 22.59 -3.61 -29.59
C ILE A 28 22.75 -4.01 -31.06
N ILE A 29 23.12 -5.27 -31.29
CA ILE A 29 23.29 -5.83 -32.64
C ILE A 29 22.06 -6.67 -33.01
N VAL A 30 21.22 -6.15 -33.91
CA VAL A 30 20.08 -6.89 -34.47
C VAL A 30 20.56 -7.69 -35.68
N ARG A 31 20.55 -9.04 -35.56
CA ARG A 31 21.02 -9.96 -36.62
C ARG A 31 19.97 -10.23 -37.69
N ASP A 32 18.70 -10.34 -37.30
CA ASP A 32 17.57 -10.50 -38.19
C ASP A 32 16.70 -9.24 -38.10
N LYS A 33 16.98 -8.29 -38.99
CA LYS A 33 16.31 -6.98 -38.99
C LYS A 33 14.88 -7.07 -39.54
N ASP A 34 14.63 -8.00 -40.44
CA ASP A 34 13.34 -8.12 -41.14
C ASP A 34 12.23 -8.64 -40.21
N ARG A 35 12.61 -9.38 -39.17
CA ARG A 35 11.68 -9.92 -38.15
C ARG A 35 11.70 -9.14 -36.84
N GLN A 36 12.46 -8.04 -36.76
CA GLN A 36 12.51 -7.21 -35.57
C GLN A 36 11.20 -6.40 -35.44
N GLN A 37 10.38 -6.75 -34.45
CA GLN A 37 9.07 -6.11 -34.23
C GLN A 37 9.17 -4.86 -33.35
N GLN A 38 10.08 -4.87 -32.37
CA GLN A 38 10.26 -3.76 -31.42
C GLN A 38 11.37 -2.83 -31.91
N ASP A 39 11.09 -1.53 -31.94
CA ASP A 39 12.13 -0.54 -32.20
C ASP A 39 13.10 -0.48 -31.02
N VAL A 40 14.39 -0.68 -31.33
CA VAL A 40 15.49 -0.69 -30.38
C VAL A 40 15.73 0.70 -29.78
N ALA A 41 15.44 1.78 -30.53
CA ALA A 41 15.58 3.14 -30.04
C ALA A 41 14.56 3.49 -28.94
N ASN A 42 13.44 2.76 -28.88
CA ASN A 42 12.38 2.96 -27.89
C ASN A 42 12.54 2.07 -26.65
N LEU A 43 13.63 1.29 -26.54
CA LEU A 43 13.88 0.48 -25.36
C LEU A 43 14.28 1.38 -24.19
N SER A 44 13.64 1.17 -23.04
CA SER A 44 13.99 1.90 -21.82
C SER A 44 15.44 1.60 -21.43
N ARG A 45 16.21 2.65 -21.14
CA ARG A 45 17.55 2.55 -20.56
C ARG A 45 17.60 2.94 -19.08
N ASP A 46 16.44 3.28 -18.51
CA ASP A 46 16.28 3.61 -17.11
C ASP A 46 16.16 2.33 -16.27
N VAL A 47 17.32 1.77 -15.92
CA VAL A 47 17.41 0.58 -15.06
C VAL A 47 17.03 0.90 -13.61
N GLU A 48 17.23 2.15 -13.18
CA GLU A 48 16.97 2.59 -11.80
C GLU A 48 15.47 2.56 -11.47
N HIS A 49 14.62 2.93 -12.45
CA HIS A 49 13.16 2.93 -12.29
C HIS A 49 12.47 1.76 -13.00
N ALA A 50 13.22 0.81 -13.56
CA ALA A 50 12.64 -0.38 -14.19
C ALA A 50 11.76 -1.18 -13.22
N ASN A 51 12.09 -1.16 -11.93
CA ASN A 51 11.27 -1.76 -10.89
C ASN A 51 10.57 -0.66 -10.09
N GLN A 52 9.23 -0.58 -10.17
CA GLN A 52 8.48 0.22 -9.21
C GLN A 52 8.54 -0.48 -7.86
N THR A 53 9.20 0.15 -6.88
CA THR A 53 9.22 -0.36 -5.51
C THR A 53 7.80 -0.22 -4.93
N LEU A 54 7.14 -1.34 -4.61
CA LEU A 54 5.90 -1.30 -3.84
C LEU A 54 6.18 -0.60 -2.51
N SER A 55 5.31 0.33 -2.14
CA SER A 55 5.40 0.90 -0.80
C SER A 55 5.03 -0.19 0.21
N PRO A 56 5.54 -0.16 1.45
CA PRO A 56 5.15 -1.13 2.44
C PRO A 56 3.62 -1.11 2.64
N ILE A 57 2.96 -2.20 2.22
CA ILE A 57 1.49 -2.33 2.28
C ILE A 57 0.96 -2.48 3.70
N PHE A 58 1.85 -2.74 4.66
CA PHE A 58 1.53 -2.96 6.06
C PHE A 58 2.58 -2.28 6.95
N ASP A 59 2.17 -1.21 7.64
CA ASP A 59 2.98 -0.54 8.66
C ASP A 59 2.50 -1.01 10.04
N LYS A 60 3.24 -1.94 10.63
CA LYS A 60 2.92 -2.54 11.93
C LYS A 60 2.80 -1.49 13.04
N GLU A 61 3.65 -0.48 13.07
CA GLU A 61 3.62 0.53 14.15
C GLU A 61 2.38 1.41 14.03
N LYS A 62 2.06 1.85 12.81
CA LYS A 62 0.86 2.63 12.53
C LYS A 62 -0.40 1.84 12.85
N GLU A 63 -0.50 0.60 12.39
CA GLU A 63 -1.66 -0.27 12.64
C GLU A 63 -1.83 -0.58 14.13
N GLN A 64 -0.74 -0.88 14.86
CA GLN A 64 -0.81 -1.09 16.32
C GLN A 64 -1.24 0.18 17.06
N ARG A 65 -0.73 1.35 16.67
CA ARG A 65 -1.13 2.63 17.29
C ARG A 65 -2.59 2.96 17.05
N LEU A 66 -3.10 2.72 15.83
CA LEU A 66 -4.51 2.91 15.50
C LEU A 66 -5.39 2.00 16.36
N GLN A 67 -5.05 0.71 16.44
CA GLN A 67 -5.77 -0.26 17.27
C GLN A 67 -5.74 0.12 18.76
N GLN A 68 -4.59 0.51 19.29
CA GLN A 68 -4.45 0.92 20.69
C GLN A 68 -5.25 2.19 21.00
N THR A 69 -5.28 3.16 20.08
CA THR A 69 -6.04 4.40 20.25
C THR A 69 -7.54 4.14 20.28
N GLN A 70 -8.03 3.25 19.41
CA GLN A 70 -9.43 2.80 19.42
C GLN A 70 -9.78 2.13 20.75
N LEU A 71 -8.95 1.20 21.20
CA LEU A 71 -9.15 0.50 22.47
C LEU A 71 -9.21 1.47 23.66
N ILE A 72 -8.31 2.46 23.71
CA ILE A 72 -8.30 3.49 24.77
C ILE A 72 -9.58 4.35 24.71
N GLY A 73 -10.02 4.73 23.52
CA GLY A 73 -11.26 5.49 23.32
C GLY A 73 -12.50 4.70 23.78
N GLU A 74 -12.56 3.41 23.47
CA GLU A 74 -13.63 2.52 23.93
C GLU A 74 -13.64 2.37 25.45
N ILE A 75 -12.49 2.16 26.07
CA ILE A 75 -12.36 2.07 27.53
C ILE A 75 -12.81 3.38 28.19
N GLY A 76 -12.40 4.54 27.66
CA GLY A 76 -12.81 5.84 28.19
C GLY A 76 -14.33 6.05 28.14
N ASN A 77 -14.97 5.62 27.05
CA ASN A 77 -16.42 5.65 26.92
C ASN A 77 -17.10 4.67 27.90
N GLN A 78 -16.57 3.45 28.05
CA GLN A 78 -17.09 2.48 29.03
C GLN A 78 -17.01 3.02 30.46
N VAL A 79 -15.89 3.62 30.86
CA VAL A 79 -15.71 4.20 32.20
C VAL A 79 -16.66 5.39 32.40
N ALA A 80 -16.83 6.25 31.39
CA ALA A 80 -17.76 7.37 31.44
C ALA A 80 -19.23 6.90 31.57
N ASP A 81 -19.59 5.82 30.88
CA ASP A 81 -20.91 5.21 30.99
C ASP A 81 -21.12 4.52 32.35
N ILE A 82 -20.10 3.87 32.91
CA ILE A 82 -20.14 3.31 34.29
C ILE A 82 -20.32 4.44 35.32
N ALA A 83 -19.58 5.54 35.18
CA ALA A 83 -19.71 6.69 36.08
C ALA A 83 -21.09 7.36 35.98
N ARG A 84 -21.68 7.45 34.78
CA ARG A 84 -23.05 7.97 34.58
C ARG A 84 -24.14 7.02 35.08
N THR A 85 -23.90 5.71 35.07
CA THR A 85 -24.89 4.72 35.53
C THR A 85 -24.83 4.46 37.03
N GLN A 86 -23.65 4.56 37.65
CA GLN A 86 -23.43 4.44 39.11
C GLN A 86 -23.61 5.77 39.87
N GLY A 87 -23.68 6.91 39.16
CA GLY A 87 -23.95 8.24 39.72
C GLY A 87 -25.44 8.57 39.89
N LYS A 88 -26.33 7.58 39.78
CA LYS A 88 -27.74 7.66 40.16
C LYS A 88 -27.99 6.93 41.46
#